data_AF-A0A8C7P760-F1
#
_entry.id   AF-A0A8C7P760-F1
#
_cell.length_a   1.000
_cell.length_b   1.000
_cell.length_c   1.000
_cell.angle_alpha   90.00
_cell.angle_beta   90.00
_cell.angle_gamma   90.00
#
_symmetry.space_group_name_H-M   'P 1'
#
loop_
_entity.id
_entity.type
_entity.pdbx_description
1 polymer ?
#
loop_
_entity_poly.entity_id
_entity_poly.type
_entity_poly.pdbx_seq_one_letter_code
_entity_poly.pdbx_strand_id
1 'polypeptide(L)'
;MDRLCCLLVSLSAVSAQFVPPYTEECQTGMYPPKGPTFKGPVTWYTIDLDLPPSERWKLIITDKKAELVNMIQAIKDLANAFVPSGKLIDLPLIVNTLPYPFNEEIKGVATASGVPLGEVVLYNIFYEIFTVCTSLVPMVVNIDFQRGNKTVFKSTNFAGYVGMLTGIKPHAFTLTMNERFSLDGGYIGIVEWILGKRDGMWMSFLTRSVLENATSYEAAKNLLAQTKLLAPAYFILGGNQTGQGCVITRSRVLSLDIWEIELKLGRWYVLETNYDHWKEPLFLDNRRTPAMKCMNQTTQANISLKTVYDVLSTKPVLNKLTTYTTLMDVNKGKLESYIRDCPNPCMPW
;
A
#
# COMPACT_ATOMS: atom_id res chain seq x y z
N MET A 1 -23.40 -15.81 0.06
CA MET A 1 -22.76 -16.54 -1.05
C MET A 1 -21.30 -16.19 -1.00
N ASP A 2 -20.55 -17.07 -0.36
CA ASP A 2 -19.42 -16.76 0.49
C ASP A 2 -18.16 -16.43 -0.31
N ARG A 3 -17.60 -15.23 -0.07
CA ARG A 3 -16.25 -14.89 -0.52
C ARG A 3 -15.27 -15.25 0.58
N LEU A 4 -15.11 -16.56 0.76
CA LEU A 4 -14.12 -17.14 1.65
C LEU A 4 -12.72 -16.78 1.13
N CYS A 5 -11.88 -16.25 2.01
CA CYS A 5 -10.47 -15.98 1.76
C CYS A 5 -9.71 -17.32 1.68
N CYS A 6 -9.98 -18.12 0.65
CA CYS A 6 -9.31 -19.40 0.45
C CYS A 6 -7.94 -19.19 -0.19
N LEU A 7 -6.93 -19.04 0.65
CA LEU A 7 -5.56 -19.42 0.30
C LEU A 7 -5.44 -20.92 0.56
N LEU A 8 -6.08 -21.73 -0.30
CA LEU A 8 -5.74 -23.13 -0.41
C LEU A 8 -4.45 -23.20 -1.23
N VAL A 9 -3.31 -23.36 -0.55
CA VAL A 9 -2.18 -24.09 -1.16
C VAL A 9 -2.56 -25.57 -1.12
N SER A 10 -3.60 -25.94 -1.86
CA SER A 10 -3.81 -27.33 -2.23
C SER A 10 -2.85 -27.61 -3.38
N LEU A 11 -1.72 -28.25 -3.08
CA LEU A 11 -0.98 -29.07 -4.04
C LEU A 11 -1.85 -30.27 -4.42
N SER A 12 -3.00 -30.03 -5.05
CA SER A 12 -3.68 -31.04 -5.84
C SER A 12 -2.91 -31.11 -7.15
N ALA A 13 -2.27 -32.25 -7.41
CA ALA A 13 -1.69 -32.59 -8.70
C ALA A 13 -2.80 -32.66 -9.76
N VAL A 14 -3.28 -31.49 -10.21
CA VAL A 14 -4.05 -31.36 -11.43
C VAL A 14 -3.00 -31.31 -12.53
N SER A 15 -3.16 -32.15 -13.55
CA SER A 15 -2.34 -32.12 -14.75
C SER A 15 -2.17 -30.67 -15.20
N ALA A 16 -0.93 -30.18 -15.17
CA ALA A 16 -0.60 -28.83 -15.57
C ALA A 16 -0.78 -28.70 -17.09
N GLN A 17 -2.01 -28.52 -17.54
CA GLN A 17 -2.24 -27.78 -18.77
C GLN A 17 -1.72 -26.38 -18.49
N PHE A 18 -0.58 -26.07 -19.09
CA PHE A 18 0.07 -24.77 -19.04
C PHE A 18 -0.88 -23.73 -19.64
N VAL A 19 -1.68 -23.09 -18.81
CA VAL A 19 -2.48 -21.92 -19.20
C VAL A 19 -1.58 -20.70 -18.95
N PRO A 20 -1.06 -20.03 -19.99
CA PRO A 20 -0.29 -18.81 -19.78
C PRO A 20 -1.16 -17.78 -19.02
N PRO A 21 -0.56 -16.92 -18.18
CA PRO A 21 -1.27 -15.86 -17.48
C PRO A 21 -2.16 -15.09 -18.47
N TYR A 22 -3.45 -14.90 -18.15
CA TYR A 22 -4.33 -14.08 -18.98
C TYR A 22 -3.80 -12.64 -19.01
N THR A 23 -3.41 -12.21 -20.21
CA THR A 23 -2.97 -10.85 -20.49
C THR A 23 -3.83 -10.26 -21.61
N GLU A 24 -3.85 -8.94 -21.71
CA GLU A 24 -4.56 -8.24 -22.77
C GLU A 24 -3.67 -7.16 -23.41
N GLU A 25 -4.11 -6.61 -24.55
CA GLU A 25 -3.45 -5.46 -25.14
C GLU A 25 -3.65 -4.21 -24.28
N CYS A 26 -2.73 -3.24 -24.41
CA CYS A 26 -2.76 -2.02 -23.63
C CYS A 26 -4.08 -1.26 -23.82
N GLN A 27 -4.81 -1.07 -22.72
CA GLN A 27 -6.09 -0.37 -22.72
C GLN A 27 -5.90 1.10 -23.07
N THR A 28 -6.94 1.73 -23.62
CA THR A 28 -6.97 3.18 -23.87
C THR A 28 -8.35 3.75 -23.57
N GLY A 29 -8.42 5.02 -23.17
CA GLY A 29 -9.71 5.70 -22.95
C GLY A 29 -10.47 5.21 -21.72
N MET A 30 -9.76 4.65 -20.75
CA MET A 30 -10.29 4.20 -19.46
C MET A 30 -10.51 5.35 -18.48
N TYR A 31 -10.01 6.56 -18.80
CA TYR A 31 -10.20 7.78 -18.03
C TYR A 31 -11.04 8.85 -18.81
N PRO A 32 -12.03 9.52 -18.17
CA PRO A 32 -12.42 9.38 -16.77
C PRO A 32 -13.01 7.98 -16.45
N PRO A 33 -12.78 7.45 -15.24
CA PRO A 33 -13.15 6.07 -14.90
C PRO A 33 -14.63 5.77 -15.11
N LYS A 34 -14.90 4.69 -15.84
CA LYS A 34 -16.25 4.23 -16.16
C LYS A 34 -16.25 2.73 -16.46
N GLY A 35 -17.45 2.17 -16.57
CA GLY A 35 -17.62 0.76 -16.93
C GLY A 35 -17.25 -0.21 -15.81
N PRO A 36 -17.03 -1.49 -16.13
CA PRO A 36 -17.10 -2.56 -15.14
C PRO A 36 -15.83 -2.69 -14.26
N THR A 37 -14.75 -1.98 -14.60
CA THR A 37 -13.51 -1.93 -13.78
C THR A 37 -13.48 -0.76 -12.80
N PHE A 38 -14.52 0.09 -12.82
CA PHE A 38 -14.71 1.21 -11.92
C PHE A 38 -15.90 0.92 -10.99
N LYS A 39 -15.62 0.77 -9.69
CA LYS A 39 -16.68 0.52 -8.69
C LYS A 39 -17.24 1.77 -8.07
N GLY A 40 -16.49 2.86 -8.09
CA GLY A 40 -16.93 4.13 -7.54
C GLY A 40 -15.78 5.02 -7.09
N PRO A 41 -16.09 6.30 -6.80
CA PRO A 41 -15.14 7.21 -6.20
C PRO A 41 -14.80 6.77 -4.77
N VAL A 42 -13.67 7.27 -4.26
CA VAL A 42 -13.26 7.05 -2.87
C VAL A 42 -13.69 8.24 -2.00
N THR A 43 -14.35 7.97 -0.87
CA THR A 43 -14.81 8.99 0.08
C THR A 43 -13.64 9.71 0.75
N TRP A 44 -13.76 11.04 0.88
CA TRP A 44 -12.78 11.88 1.57
C TRP A 44 -13.14 12.12 3.03
N TYR A 45 -12.12 12.09 3.88
CA TYR A 45 -12.17 12.45 5.29
C TYR A 45 -11.04 13.42 5.62
N THR A 46 -11.23 14.20 6.68
CA THR A 46 -10.18 15.04 7.25
C THR A 46 -9.72 14.42 8.56
N ILE A 47 -8.40 14.29 8.73
CA ILE A 47 -7.79 14.02 10.03
C ILE A 47 -7.12 15.31 10.52
N ASP A 48 -7.59 15.81 11.65
CA ASP A 48 -7.00 16.95 12.32
C ASP A 48 -5.84 16.50 13.22
N LEU A 49 -4.61 16.84 12.85
CA LEU A 49 -3.39 16.52 13.57
C LEU A 49 -3.23 17.34 14.86
N ASP A 50 -4.01 18.42 15.06
CA ASP A 50 -4.02 19.19 16.30
C ASP A 50 -4.80 18.48 17.41
N LEU A 51 -5.66 17.51 17.06
CA LEU A 51 -6.33 16.66 18.04
C LEU A 51 -5.36 15.68 18.72
N PRO A 52 -5.62 15.29 19.98
CA PRO A 52 -4.95 14.17 20.61
C PRO A 52 -5.05 12.92 19.71
N PRO A 53 -3.97 12.13 19.55
CA PRO A 53 -3.97 11.04 18.58
C PRO A 53 -5.11 10.03 18.77
N SER A 54 -5.50 9.74 20.01
CA SER A 54 -6.63 8.85 20.32
C SER A 54 -7.98 9.30 19.75
N GLU A 55 -8.16 10.58 19.41
CA GLU A 55 -9.42 11.10 18.86
C GLU A 55 -9.41 11.25 17.33
N ARG A 56 -8.24 11.20 16.68
CA ARG A 56 -8.05 11.57 15.26
C ARG A 56 -8.88 10.73 14.28
N TRP A 57 -9.07 9.45 14.58
CA TRP A 57 -9.73 8.49 13.68
C TRP A 57 -11.22 8.32 13.95
N LYS A 58 -11.76 8.97 14.98
CA LYS A 58 -13.10 8.68 15.53
C LYS A 58 -14.22 8.80 14.50
N LEU A 59 -14.21 9.86 13.69
CA LEU A 59 -15.22 10.07 12.64
C LEU A 59 -15.18 8.95 11.59
N ILE A 60 -14.00 8.67 11.02
CA ILE A 60 -13.79 7.63 10.01
C ILE A 60 -14.25 6.26 10.55
N ILE A 61 -13.88 5.94 11.79
CA ILE A 61 -14.23 4.66 12.40
C ILE A 61 -15.72 4.55 12.72
N THR A 62 -16.36 5.66 13.10
CA THR A 62 -17.81 5.67 13.32
C THR A 62 -18.56 5.33 12.02
N ASP A 63 -18.15 5.96 10.91
CA ASP A 63 -18.75 5.73 9.59
C ASP A 63 -18.46 4.32 9.03
N LYS A 64 -17.25 3.80 9.28
CA LYS A 64 -16.76 2.52 8.74
C LYS A 64 -16.80 1.37 9.73
N LYS A 65 -17.59 1.51 10.80
CA LYS A 65 -17.61 0.54 11.91
C LYS A 65 -17.97 -0.87 11.45
N ALA A 66 -19.00 -1.01 10.63
CA ALA A 66 -19.46 -2.31 10.16
C ALA A 66 -18.42 -2.98 9.24
N GLU A 67 -17.81 -2.21 8.34
CA GLU A 67 -16.76 -2.68 7.45
C GLU A 67 -15.50 -3.09 8.21
N LEU A 68 -15.10 -2.34 9.24
CA LEU A 68 -13.96 -2.68 10.09
C LEU A 68 -14.19 -4.00 10.82
N VAL A 69 -15.37 -4.21 11.41
CA VAL A 69 -15.72 -5.47 12.08
C VAL A 69 -15.65 -6.65 11.11
N ASN A 70 -16.20 -6.49 9.89
CA ASN A 70 -16.13 -7.53 8.86
C ASN A 70 -14.69 -7.81 8.42
N MET A 71 -13.86 -6.78 8.29
CA MET A 71 -12.45 -6.95 7.94
C MET A 71 -11.69 -7.71 9.01
N ILE A 72 -11.90 -7.37 10.28
CA ILE A 72 -11.25 -8.04 11.40
C ILE A 72 -11.67 -9.51 11.48
N GLN A 73 -12.94 -9.81 11.22
CA GLN A 73 -13.39 -11.19 11.13
C GLN A 73 -12.67 -11.95 10.01
N ALA A 74 -12.52 -11.35 8.82
CA ALA A 74 -11.79 -11.98 7.72
C ALA A 74 -10.31 -12.25 8.07
N ILE A 75 -9.67 -11.36 8.81
CA ILE A 75 -8.29 -11.56 9.29
C ILE A 75 -8.24 -12.70 10.30
N LYS A 76 -9.19 -12.79 11.22
CA LYS A 76 -9.27 -13.88 12.20
C LYS A 76 -9.49 -15.23 11.53
N ASP A 77 -10.38 -15.30 10.55
CA ASP A 77 -10.63 -16.52 9.78
C ASP A 77 -9.36 -16.98 9.05
N LEU A 78 -8.64 -16.05 8.44
CA LEU A 78 -7.37 -16.32 7.78
C LEU A 78 -6.30 -16.77 8.79
N ALA A 79 -6.15 -16.06 9.91
CA ALA A 79 -5.18 -16.41 10.94
C ALA A 79 -5.44 -17.80 11.54
N ASN A 80 -6.70 -18.15 11.79
CA ASN A 80 -7.11 -19.47 12.29
C ASN A 80 -6.81 -20.58 11.28
N ALA A 81 -6.89 -20.31 9.98
CA ALA A 81 -6.53 -21.29 8.95
C ALA A 81 -5.03 -21.64 8.96
N PHE A 82 -4.16 -20.70 9.35
CA PHE A 82 -2.71 -20.92 9.45
C PHE A 82 -2.24 -21.35 10.84
N VAL A 83 -2.93 -20.94 11.90
CA VAL A 83 -2.62 -21.26 13.30
C VAL A 83 -3.88 -21.77 14.01
N PRO A 84 -4.27 -23.05 13.80
CA PRO A 84 -5.53 -23.60 14.32
C PRO A 84 -5.63 -23.60 15.85
N SER A 85 -4.50 -23.42 16.56
CA SER A 85 -4.46 -23.38 18.03
C SER A 85 -5.10 -22.13 18.63
N GLY A 86 -5.42 -21.11 17.81
CA GLY A 86 -6.05 -19.86 18.26
C GLY A 86 -5.18 -19.00 19.19
N LYS A 87 -3.99 -19.48 19.57
CA LYS A 87 -2.99 -18.74 20.33
C LYS A 87 -2.26 -17.77 19.41
N LEU A 88 -2.95 -16.69 19.05
CA LEU A 88 -2.26 -15.48 18.65
C LEU A 88 -1.39 -15.05 19.84
N ILE A 89 -0.19 -14.55 19.55
CA ILE A 89 0.71 -13.92 20.53
C ILE A 89 -0.09 -12.94 21.39
N ASP A 90 0.35 -12.62 22.62
CA ASP A 90 -0.31 -11.61 23.46
C ASP A 90 -0.16 -10.18 22.85
N LEU A 91 -0.87 -9.96 21.75
CA LEU A 91 -0.89 -8.77 20.90
C LEU A 91 -1.27 -7.48 21.65
N PRO A 92 -2.11 -7.49 22.71
CA PRO A 92 -2.40 -6.29 23.50
C PRO A 92 -1.16 -5.59 24.07
N LEU A 93 -0.07 -6.32 24.38
CA LEU A 93 1.15 -5.70 24.89
C LEU A 93 1.98 -5.02 23.81
N ILE A 94 1.87 -5.45 22.54
CA ILE A 94 2.64 -4.89 21.43
C ILE A 94 2.30 -3.41 21.22
N VAL A 95 1.04 -3.01 21.39
CA VAL A 95 0.63 -1.60 21.16
C VAL A 95 1.41 -0.61 22.03
N ASN A 96 1.76 -0.98 23.26
CA ASN A 96 2.50 -0.11 24.18
C ASN A 96 3.98 0.06 23.79
N THR A 97 4.45 -0.75 22.86
CA THR A 97 5.81 -0.70 22.34
C THR A 97 5.91 0.08 21.03
N LEU A 98 4.77 0.30 20.35
CA LEU A 98 4.71 1.06 19.11
C LEU A 98 5.03 2.54 19.36
N PRO A 99 5.72 3.23 18.43
CA PRO A 99 6.07 4.62 18.59
C PRO A 99 4.83 5.51 18.64
N TYR A 100 4.93 6.62 19.38
CA TYR A 100 3.98 7.72 19.26
C TYR A 100 4.05 8.34 17.85
N PRO A 101 2.93 8.76 17.23
CA PRO A 101 1.55 8.74 17.74
C PRO A 101 0.76 7.45 17.48
N PHE A 102 1.36 6.47 16.81
CA PHE A 102 0.68 5.30 16.26
C PHE A 102 0.02 4.43 17.34
N ASN A 103 0.67 4.25 18.48
CA ASN A 103 0.12 3.52 19.62
C ASN A 103 -1.21 4.10 20.12
N GLU A 104 -1.29 5.43 20.28
CA GLU A 104 -2.47 6.12 20.79
C GLU A 104 -3.59 6.18 19.74
N GLU A 105 -3.25 6.30 18.46
CA GLU A 105 -4.24 6.21 17.38
C GLU A 105 -4.88 4.81 17.29
N ILE A 106 -4.09 3.74 17.43
CA ILE A 106 -4.60 2.36 17.46
C ILE A 106 -5.55 2.15 18.65
N LYS A 107 -5.19 2.68 19.83
CA LYS A 107 -6.08 2.66 21.00
C LYS A 107 -7.38 3.43 20.73
N GLY A 108 -7.28 4.61 20.12
CA GLY A 108 -8.43 5.40 19.69
C GLY A 108 -9.37 4.67 18.73
N VAL A 109 -8.81 3.99 17.73
CA VAL A 109 -9.57 3.14 16.79
C VAL A 109 -10.31 2.02 17.53
N ALA A 110 -9.66 1.34 18.48
CA ALA A 110 -10.30 0.30 19.30
C ALA A 110 -11.45 0.86 20.14
N THR A 111 -11.24 1.99 20.82
CA THR A 111 -12.29 2.66 21.60
C THR A 111 -13.48 3.10 20.75
N ALA A 112 -13.22 3.75 19.60
CA ALA A 112 -14.29 4.27 18.74
C ALA A 112 -15.10 3.14 18.06
N SER A 113 -14.45 2.06 17.67
CA SER A 113 -15.11 0.91 17.03
C SER A 113 -15.83 0.02 18.04
N GLY A 114 -15.32 -0.08 19.27
CA GLY A 114 -15.74 -1.08 20.26
C GLY A 114 -15.12 -2.47 20.01
N VAL A 115 -14.15 -2.57 19.09
CA VAL A 115 -13.41 -3.80 18.81
C VAL A 115 -12.31 -3.99 19.85
N PRO A 116 -12.04 -5.24 20.30
CA PRO A 116 -10.91 -5.51 21.20
C PRO A 116 -9.57 -4.99 20.67
N LEU A 117 -8.80 -4.32 21.53
CA LEU A 117 -7.53 -3.69 21.16
C LEU A 117 -6.55 -4.63 20.44
N GLY A 118 -6.44 -5.88 20.90
CA GLY A 118 -5.58 -6.88 20.27
C GLY A 118 -5.95 -7.20 18.81
N GLU A 119 -7.23 -7.12 18.45
CA GLU A 119 -7.70 -7.34 17.08
C GLU A 119 -7.43 -6.14 16.17
N VAL A 120 -7.53 -4.91 16.71
CA VAL A 120 -7.13 -3.69 15.98
C VAL A 120 -5.61 -3.64 15.78
N VAL A 121 -4.84 -4.08 16.78
CA VAL A 121 -3.40 -4.29 16.64
C VAL A 121 -3.14 -5.29 15.52
N LEU A 122 -3.76 -6.47 15.56
CA LEU A 122 -3.62 -7.50 14.52
C LEU A 122 -3.88 -6.94 13.12
N TYR A 123 -4.94 -6.14 12.94
CA TYR A 123 -5.24 -5.47 11.69
C TYR A 123 -4.09 -4.58 11.20
N ASN A 124 -3.46 -3.82 12.09
CA ASN A 124 -2.33 -2.96 11.75
C ASN A 124 -1.02 -3.75 11.53
N ILE A 125 -0.83 -4.93 12.15
CA ILE A 125 0.30 -5.82 11.87
C ILE A 125 0.12 -6.54 10.54
N PHE A 126 -1.11 -6.95 10.23
CA PHE A 126 -1.41 -7.80 9.08
C PHE A 126 -0.90 -7.20 7.77
N TYR A 127 -1.03 -5.88 7.59
CA TYR A 127 -0.54 -5.17 6.41
C TYR A 127 0.98 -5.09 6.27
N GLU A 128 1.74 -5.30 7.34
CA GLU A 128 3.21 -5.37 7.26
C GLU A 128 3.70 -6.74 6.78
N ILE A 129 2.79 -7.72 6.64
CA ILE A 129 3.12 -9.10 6.27
C ILE A 129 2.33 -9.55 5.03
N PHE A 130 1.08 -9.08 4.89
CA PHE A 130 0.14 -9.49 3.87
C PHE A 130 -0.64 -8.28 3.34
N THR A 131 -0.37 -7.89 2.09
CA THR A 131 -1.01 -6.74 1.42
C THR A 131 -2.21 -7.13 0.55
N VAL A 132 -2.70 -8.38 0.68
CA VAL A 132 -3.58 -8.99 -0.31
C VAL A 132 -4.87 -9.50 0.32
N CYS A 133 -5.93 -8.68 0.30
CA CYS A 133 -7.28 -9.16 0.60
C CYS A 133 -8.35 -8.30 -0.08
N THR A 134 -9.34 -8.94 -0.73
CA THR A 134 -10.47 -8.22 -1.34
C THR A 134 -11.43 -7.62 -0.30
N SER A 135 -11.41 -8.12 0.93
CA SER A 135 -12.16 -7.55 2.07
C SER A 135 -11.76 -6.12 2.43
N LEU A 136 -10.68 -5.61 1.82
CA LEU A 136 -10.20 -4.25 1.99
C LEU A 136 -10.91 -3.21 1.14
N VAL A 137 -11.57 -3.64 0.05
CA VAL A 137 -12.26 -2.73 -0.87
C VAL A 137 -13.22 -1.78 -0.15
N PRO A 138 -14.07 -2.23 0.81
CA PRO A 138 -14.98 -1.35 1.54
C PRO A 138 -14.29 -0.37 2.51
N MET A 139 -13.04 -0.66 2.88
CA MET A 139 -12.24 0.12 3.84
C MET A 139 -11.50 1.28 3.19
N VAL A 140 -11.44 1.34 1.85
CA VAL A 140 -10.70 2.37 1.11
C VAL A 140 -11.29 3.76 1.37
N VAL A 141 -10.44 4.68 1.80
CA VAL A 141 -10.76 6.09 2.07
C VAL A 141 -9.63 7.00 1.57
N ASN A 142 -9.97 8.22 1.20
CA ASN A 142 -9.00 9.30 1.05
C ASN A 142 -8.99 10.13 2.32
N ILE A 143 -7.80 10.55 2.73
CA ILE A 143 -7.60 11.31 3.96
C ILE A 143 -6.80 12.56 3.63
N ASP A 144 -7.32 13.71 4.02
CA ASP A 144 -6.60 14.98 4.10
C ASP A 144 -6.14 15.20 5.54
N PHE A 145 -4.84 15.03 5.80
CA PHE A 145 -4.25 15.27 7.11
C PHE A 145 -3.94 16.75 7.24
N GLN A 146 -4.58 17.42 8.20
CA GLN A 146 -4.46 18.86 8.39
C GLN A 146 -3.83 19.22 9.73
N ARG A 147 -3.12 20.34 9.77
CA ARG A 147 -2.60 20.98 10.99
C ARG A 147 -2.82 22.47 10.87
N GLY A 148 -3.44 23.10 11.87
CA GLY A 148 -3.86 24.49 11.82
C GLY A 148 -4.80 24.77 10.63
N ASN A 149 -5.72 23.84 10.34
CA ASN A 149 -6.66 23.89 9.20
C ASN A 149 -5.96 24.00 7.81
N LYS A 150 -4.73 23.50 7.71
CA LYS A 150 -3.97 23.44 6.45
C LYS A 150 -3.55 22.01 6.17
N THR A 151 -3.74 21.55 4.94
CA THR A 151 -3.23 20.25 4.48
C THR A 151 -1.72 20.15 4.73
N VAL A 152 -1.32 19.12 5.48
CA VAL A 152 0.06 18.67 5.62
C VAL A 152 0.37 17.66 4.51
N PHE A 153 -0.47 16.65 4.35
CA PHE A 153 -0.37 15.66 3.27
C PHE A 153 -1.74 15.02 3.01
N LYS A 154 -1.90 14.36 1.86
CA LYS A 154 -3.10 13.58 1.50
C LYS A 154 -2.71 12.13 1.26
N SER A 155 -3.63 11.21 1.52
CA SER A 155 -3.37 9.77 1.42
C SER A 155 -4.59 9.03 0.89
N THR A 156 -4.37 7.99 0.08
CA THR A 156 -5.37 6.92 -0.11
C THR A 156 -4.99 5.79 0.82
N ASN A 157 -5.90 5.41 1.71
CA ASN A 157 -5.62 4.49 2.79
C ASN A 157 -6.83 3.62 3.14
N PHE A 158 -6.70 2.81 4.19
CA PHE A 158 -7.79 2.02 4.75
C PHE A 158 -8.22 2.53 6.13
N ALA A 159 -9.52 2.59 6.38
CA ALA A 159 -10.06 3.06 7.65
C ALA A 159 -9.52 2.23 8.84
N GLY A 160 -8.92 2.90 9.83
CA GLY A 160 -8.34 2.24 11.02
C GLY A 160 -6.93 1.68 10.84
N TYR A 161 -6.34 1.78 9.65
CA TYR A 161 -4.92 1.52 9.44
C TYR A 161 -4.13 2.82 9.62
N VAL A 162 -3.32 2.91 10.67
CA VAL A 162 -2.68 4.17 11.10
C VAL A 162 -1.36 4.46 10.38
N GLY A 163 -0.80 3.46 9.69
CA GLY A 163 0.31 3.61 8.74
C GLY A 163 -0.18 4.11 7.39
N MET A 164 0.75 4.50 6.50
CA MET A 164 0.42 4.95 5.14
C MET A 164 1.14 4.10 4.11
N LEU A 165 0.47 3.84 2.98
CA LEU A 165 1.05 3.12 1.83
C LEU A 165 1.13 3.97 0.57
N THR A 166 0.29 5.00 0.46
CA THR A 166 0.16 5.84 -0.74
C THR A 166 -0.20 7.25 -0.32
N GLY A 167 0.61 8.24 -0.67
CA GLY A 167 0.30 9.62 -0.36
C GLY A 167 1.09 10.66 -1.12
N ILE A 168 0.63 11.90 -0.97
CA ILE A 168 1.20 13.09 -1.56
C ILE A 168 1.40 14.14 -0.47
N LYS A 169 2.58 14.75 -0.44
CA LYS A 169 2.82 16.02 0.23
C LYS A 169 2.73 17.12 -0.84
N PRO A 170 1.64 17.93 -0.87
CA PRO A 170 1.42 18.90 -1.93
C PRO A 170 2.64 19.80 -2.16
N HIS A 171 2.97 19.99 -3.44
CA HIS A 171 4.10 20.82 -3.89
C HIS A 171 5.49 20.37 -3.42
N ALA A 172 5.64 19.18 -2.83
CA ALA A 172 6.93 18.65 -2.38
C ALA A 172 7.24 17.29 -3.01
N PHE A 173 6.48 16.24 -2.67
CA PHE A 173 6.73 14.88 -3.18
C PHE A 173 5.49 13.98 -3.11
N THR A 174 5.51 12.90 -3.87
CA THR A 174 4.60 11.74 -3.76
C THR A 174 5.37 10.53 -3.26
N LEU A 175 4.73 9.67 -2.48
CA LEU A 175 5.35 8.48 -1.91
C LEU A 175 4.37 7.31 -1.94
N THR A 176 4.81 6.18 -2.50
CA THR A 176 4.13 4.89 -2.36
C THR A 176 5.11 3.82 -1.85
N MET A 177 4.57 2.78 -1.23
CA MET A 177 5.33 1.65 -0.71
C MET A 177 4.80 0.34 -1.30
N ASN A 178 5.71 -0.49 -1.80
CA ASN A 178 5.39 -1.85 -2.25
C ASN A 178 6.14 -2.87 -1.37
N GLU A 179 5.48 -3.99 -1.10
CA GLU A 179 6.05 -5.10 -0.31
C GLU A 179 7.23 -5.74 -1.05
N ARG A 180 8.27 -6.12 -0.30
CA ARG A 180 9.45 -6.82 -0.83
C ARG A 180 9.73 -8.10 -0.04
N PHE A 181 9.65 -9.23 -0.74
CA PHE A 181 9.88 -10.54 -0.12
C PHE A 181 11.37 -10.89 -0.01
N SER A 182 11.80 -11.35 1.16
CA SER A 182 13.14 -11.87 1.43
C SER A 182 13.11 -12.91 2.55
N LEU A 183 14.12 -13.77 2.61
CA LEU A 183 14.31 -14.69 3.75
C LEU A 183 14.52 -13.91 5.06
N ASP A 184 15.27 -12.80 5.01
CA ASP A 184 15.34 -11.81 6.09
C ASP A 184 14.18 -10.81 5.99
N GLY A 185 12.97 -11.34 6.16
CA GLY A 185 11.69 -10.65 5.96
C GLY A 185 11.03 -10.13 7.23
N GLY A 186 9.80 -9.64 7.10
CA GLY A 186 9.05 -9.01 8.21
C GLY A 186 8.80 -9.91 9.42
N TYR A 187 8.67 -11.23 9.22
CA TYR A 187 8.55 -12.18 10.33
C TYR A 187 9.71 -12.10 11.31
N ILE A 188 10.95 -11.98 10.81
CA ILE A 188 12.14 -11.83 11.66
C ILE A 188 12.10 -10.51 12.40
N GLY A 189 11.72 -9.42 11.71
CA GLY A 189 11.55 -8.10 12.32
C GLY A 189 10.55 -8.09 13.47
N ILE A 190 9.42 -8.78 13.31
CA ILE A 190 8.38 -8.88 14.36
C ILE A 190 8.89 -9.70 15.55
N VAL A 191 9.59 -10.81 15.31
CA VAL A 191 10.18 -11.62 16.39
C VAL A 191 11.24 -10.81 17.15
N GLU A 192 12.15 -10.12 16.46
CA GLU A 192 13.13 -9.23 17.08
C GLU A 192 12.46 -8.13 17.93
N TRP A 193 11.37 -7.54 17.42
CA TRP A 193 10.60 -6.53 18.13
C TRP A 193 9.98 -7.04 19.44
N ILE A 194 9.39 -8.24 19.41
CA ILE A 194 8.80 -8.90 20.58
C ILE A 194 9.89 -9.22 21.61
N LEU A 195 11.07 -9.67 21.15
CA LEU A 195 12.23 -9.95 22.00
C LEU A 195 12.94 -8.68 22.51
N GLY A 196 12.43 -7.48 22.20
CA GLY A 196 12.89 -6.21 22.75
C GLY A 196 13.87 -5.43 21.87
N LYS A 197 14.26 -5.96 20.70
CA LYS A 197 15.08 -5.23 19.72
C LYS A 197 14.20 -4.37 18.82
N ARG A 198 14.05 -3.09 19.20
CA ARG A 198 13.10 -2.13 18.61
C ARG A 198 13.79 -0.93 17.97
N ASP A 199 14.93 -1.14 17.31
CA ASP A 199 15.75 -0.10 16.68
C ASP A 199 15.42 0.15 15.19
N GLY A 200 14.43 -0.57 14.64
CA GLY A 200 13.88 -0.35 13.30
C GLY A 200 12.48 0.27 13.33
N MET A 201 12.01 0.75 12.17
CA MET A 201 10.68 1.32 12.01
C MET A 201 9.81 0.43 11.13
N TRP A 202 8.51 0.40 11.42
CA TRP A 202 7.51 -0.24 10.56
C TRP A 202 7.44 0.52 9.24
N MET A 203 7.29 -0.17 8.11
CA MET A 203 7.47 0.44 6.79
C MET A 203 6.39 1.48 6.51
N SER A 204 5.15 1.17 6.90
CA SER A 204 4.01 2.08 6.79
C SER A 204 4.10 3.26 7.75
N PHE A 205 4.70 3.08 8.93
CA PHE A 205 4.92 4.15 9.91
C PHE A 205 6.02 5.09 9.46
N LEU A 206 7.06 4.58 8.79
CA LEU A 206 8.06 5.40 8.10
C LEU A 206 7.44 6.19 6.96
N THR A 207 6.65 5.54 6.12
CA THR A 207 5.94 6.21 5.02
C THR A 207 5.08 7.36 5.55
N ARG A 208 4.31 7.13 6.62
CA ARG A 208 3.53 8.19 7.27
C ARG A 208 4.40 9.30 7.84
N SER A 209 5.42 8.95 8.62
CA SER A 209 6.31 9.92 9.25
C SER A 209 7.01 10.82 8.23
N VAL A 210 7.40 10.26 7.08
CA VAL A 210 8.00 11.00 5.96
C VAL A 210 6.98 11.94 5.34
N LEU A 211 5.78 11.47 4.99
CA LEU A 211 4.70 12.32 4.46
C LEU A 211 4.35 13.48 5.41
N GLU A 212 4.27 13.21 6.71
CA GLU A 212 3.91 14.20 7.72
C GLU A 212 5.04 15.22 7.96
N ASN A 213 6.30 14.78 8.05
CA ASN A 213 7.39 15.61 8.57
C ASN A 213 8.46 16.02 7.55
N ALA A 214 8.75 15.23 6.51
CA ALA A 214 9.74 15.61 5.52
C ALA A 214 9.27 16.82 4.71
N THR A 215 10.17 17.74 4.37
CA THR A 215 9.84 19.01 3.71
C THR A 215 10.26 19.06 2.25
N SER A 216 11.03 18.08 1.77
CA SER A 216 11.53 18.02 0.39
C SER A 216 11.71 16.58 -0.08
N TYR A 217 11.81 16.40 -1.41
CA TYR A 217 12.15 15.12 -2.04
C TYR A 217 13.47 14.55 -1.49
N GLU A 218 14.53 15.36 -1.39
CA GLU A 218 15.84 14.88 -0.91
C GLU A 218 15.80 14.47 0.57
N ALA A 219 15.08 15.23 1.41
CA ALA A 219 14.91 14.85 2.81
C ALA A 219 14.12 13.53 2.94
N ALA A 220 13.05 13.37 2.15
CA ALA A 220 12.28 12.13 2.09
C ALA A 220 13.14 10.96 1.61
N LYS A 221 13.89 11.13 0.51
CA LYS A 221 14.80 10.12 -0.05
C LYS A 221 15.83 9.65 0.98
N ASN A 222 16.47 10.58 1.69
CA ASN A 222 17.46 10.26 2.71
C ASN A 222 16.86 9.46 3.87
N LEU A 223 15.70 9.88 4.40
CA LEU A 223 15.00 9.14 5.45
C LEU A 223 14.62 7.73 4.98
N LEU A 224 14.03 7.62 3.79
CA LEU A 224 13.60 6.34 3.22
C LEU A 224 14.75 5.42 2.84
N ALA A 225 15.96 5.93 2.59
CA ALA A 225 17.14 5.12 2.27
C ALA A 225 17.88 4.64 3.53
N GLN A 226 17.86 5.42 4.62
CA GLN A 226 18.74 5.22 5.77
C GLN A 226 18.05 4.64 7.01
N THR A 227 16.75 4.87 7.19
CA THR A 227 16.04 4.38 8.38
C THR A 227 15.98 2.85 8.36
N LYS A 228 16.44 2.20 9.44
CA LYS A 228 16.28 0.75 9.65
C LYS A 228 14.80 0.38 9.65
N LEU A 229 14.45 -0.73 9.03
CA LEU A 229 13.09 -1.24 8.85
C LEU A 229 12.91 -2.59 9.54
N LEU A 230 11.66 -2.91 9.89
CA LEU A 230 11.30 -4.25 10.36
C LEU A 230 11.26 -5.26 9.22
N ALA A 231 10.85 -4.84 8.03
CA ALA A 231 10.75 -5.67 6.85
C ALA A 231 11.37 -4.97 5.62
N PRO A 232 11.79 -5.72 4.58
CA PRO A 232 12.23 -5.15 3.32
C PRO A 232 11.08 -4.45 2.59
N ALA A 233 11.37 -3.39 1.83
CA ALA A 233 10.37 -2.63 1.09
C ALA A 233 10.91 -2.12 -0.25
N TYR A 234 10.01 -1.71 -1.13
CA TYR A 234 10.31 -0.72 -2.17
C TYR A 234 9.59 0.58 -1.82
N PHE A 235 10.33 1.69 -1.79
CA PHE A 235 9.73 3.02 -1.74
C PHE A 235 9.82 3.69 -3.10
N ILE A 236 8.68 4.11 -3.64
CA ILE A 236 8.61 4.84 -4.91
C ILE A 236 8.34 6.29 -4.56
N LEU A 237 9.34 7.13 -4.82
CA LEU A 237 9.34 8.53 -4.44
C LEU A 237 9.39 9.40 -5.71
N GLY A 238 8.47 10.34 -5.84
CA GLY A 238 8.45 11.34 -6.92
C GLY A 238 8.53 12.74 -6.34
N GLY A 239 9.34 13.63 -6.91
CA GLY A 239 9.48 15.01 -6.46
C GLY A 239 8.79 16.01 -7.40
N ASN A 240 8.93 17.30 -7.11
CA ASN A 240 8.29 18.39 -7.84
C ASN A 240 9.15 18.99 -8.97
N GLN A 241 10.39 18.50 -9.14
CA GLN A 241 11.34 18.97 -10.16
C GLN A 241 11.70 17.87 -11.17
N THR A 242 12.18 18.29 -12.35
CA THR A 242 12.70 17.38 -13.38
C THR A 242 13.81 16.49 -12.83
N GLY A 243 13.71 15.19 -13.09
CA GLY A 243 14.68 14.19 -12.61
C GLY A 243 14.39 13.66 -11.20
N GLN A 244 13.50 14.28 -10.43
CA GLN A 244 13.13 13.76 -9.11
C GLN A 244 12.10 12.64 -9.23
N GLY A 245 12.61 11.41 -9.36
CA GLY A 245 11.81 10.20 -9.26
C GLY A 245 12.71 9.00 -9.09
N CYS A 246 12.45 8.16 -8.08
CA CYS A 246 13.24 6.97 -7.84
C CYS A 246 12.46 5.82 -7.21
N VAL A 247 13.01 4.62 -7.34
CA VAL A 247 12.66 3.43 -6.58
C VAL A 247 13.81 3.11 -5.62
N ILE A 248 13.55 3.15 -4.33
CA ILE A 248 14.51 2.81 -3.28
C ILE A 248 14.24 1.36 -2.87
N THR A 249 15.14 0.45 -3.24
CA THR A 249 15.03 -0.97 -2.88
C THR A 249 15.71 -1.20 -1.55
N ARG A 250 14.94 -1.59 -0.52
CA ARG A 250 15.41 -1.70 0.87
C ARG A 250 15.49 -3.15 1.33
N SER A 251 16.58 -3.50 2.00
CA SER A 251 16.54 -4.55 3.02
C SER A 251 16.10 -3.95 4.35
N ARG A 252 16.01 -4.77 5.40
CA ARG A 252 15.73 -4.29 6.77
C ARG A 252 16.75 -3.24 7.23
N VAL A 253 18.00 -3.30 6.79
CA VAL A 253 19.08 -2.45 7.33
C VAL A 253 19.80 -1.58 6.30
N LEU A 254 19.70 -1.90 5.00
CA LEU A 254 20.45 -1.21 3.95
C LEU A 254 19.52 -0.74 2.83
N SER A 255 19.96 0.28 2.11
CA SER A 255 19.50 0.55 0.75
C SER A 255 20.31 -0.32 -0.20
N LEU A 256 19.66 -1.26 -0.86
CA LEU A 256 20.30 -2.19 -1.80
C LEU A 256 20.54 -1.52 -3.15
N ASP A 257 19.59 -0.68 -3.58
CA ASP A 257 19.69 0.12 -4.79
C ASP A 257 18.78 1.35 -4.71
N ILE A 258 19.16 2.42 -5.42
CA ILE A 258 18.32 3.59 -5.63
C ILE A 258 18.24 3.82 -7.14
N TRP A 259 17.15 3.37 -7.74
CA TRP A 259 16.95 3.41 -9.18
C TRP A 259 16.23 4.70 -9.57
N GLU A 260 16.99 5.67 -10.08
CA GLU A 260 16.46 7.00 -10.43
C GLU A 260 16.06 7.10 -11.91
N ILE A 261 15.12 8.01 -12.18
CA ILE A 261 14.90 8.60 -13.51
C ILE A 261 16.22 9.24 -13.96
N GLU A 262 16.65 8.92 -15.17
CA GLU A 262 17.87 9.47 -15.76
C GLU A 262 17.62 9.80 -17.23
N LEU A 263 17.21 11.05 -17.46
CA LEU A 263 16.75 11.51 -18.77
C LEU A 263 17.86 11.48 -19.83
N LYS A 264 19.13 11.68 -19.44
CA LYS A 264 20.26 11.64 -20.40
C LYS A 264 20.51 10.24 -20.94
N LEU A 265 20.12 9.21 -20.19
CA LEU A 265 20.18 7.81 -20.60
C LEU A 265 18.84 7.32 -21.17
N GLY A 266 17.89 8.23 -21.45
CA GLY A 266 16.57 7.90 -22.00
C GLY A 266 15.61 7.27 -20.99
N ARG A 267 15.96 7.20 -19.70
CA ARG A 267 15.09 6.62 -18.66
C ARG A 267 14.16 7.69 -18.10
N TRP A 268 13.00 7.84 -18.74
CA TRP A 268 12.00 8.86 -18.40
C TRP A 268 10.94 8.40 -17.38
N TYR A 269 10.93 7.13 -17.00
CA TYR A 269 10.11 6.58 -15.92
C TYR A 269 10.86 5.50 -15.15
N VAL A 270 10.39 5.24 -13.93
CA VAL A 270 10.73 4.05 -13.14
C VAL A 270 9.42 3.32 -12.82
N LEU A 271 9.46 2.00 -12.76
CA LEU A 271 8.28 1.16 -12.54
C LEU A 271 8.64 0.01 -11.61
N GLU A 272 7.90 -0.10 -10.52
CA GLU A 272 8.11 -1.15 -9.53
C GLU A 272 6.82 -1.92 -9.25
N THR A 273 6.94 -3.24 -9.12
CA THR A 273 5.89 -4.14 -8.66
C THR A 273 6.30 -4.70 -7.30
N ASN A 274 6.78 -5.95 -7.23
CA ASN A 274 7.14 -6.62 -5.97
C ASN A 274 8.40 -7.51 -6.11
N TYR A 275 9.23 -7.23 -7.12
CA TYR A 275 10.44 -8.00 -7.41
C TYR A 275 11.62 -7.05 -7.57
N ASP A 276 12.86 -7.49 -7.35
CA ASP A 276 13.99 -6.58 -7.59
C ASP A 276 14.07 -6.25 -9.10
N HIS A 277 14.36 -5.00 -9.46
CA HIS A 277 14.36 -4.60 -10.89
C HIS A 277 15.44 -5.29 -11.73
N TRP A 278 16.52 -5.73 -11.09
CA TRP A 278 17.60 -6.52 -11.71
C TRP A 278 17.33 -8.04 -11.72
N LYS A 279 16.14 -8.48 -11.32
CA LYS A 279 15.71 -9.89 -11.39
C LYS A 279 14.50 -10.04 -12.28
N GLU A 280 14.37 -11.23 -12.85
CA GLU A 280 13.16 -11.64 -13.54
C GLU A 280 11.96 -11.69 -12.58
N PRO A 281 10.76 -11.26 -13.01
CA PRO A 281 9.55 -11.41 -12.22
C PRO A 281 9.20 -12.89 -12.05
N LEU A 282 8.44 -13.22 -11.01
CA LEU A 282 7.89 -14.56 -10.87
C LEU A 282 6.98 -14.86 -12.07
N PHE A 283 7.17 -16.00 -12.73
CA PHE A 283 6.47 -16.30 -13.98
C PHE A 283 4.92 -16.27 -13.86
N LEU A 284 4.38 -16.56 -12.68
CA LEU A 284 2.95 -16.51 -12.39
C LEU A 284 2.42 -15.09 -12.12
N ASP A 285 3.26 -14.16 -11.65
CA ASP A 285 2.93 -12.76 -11.37
C ASP A 285 3.90 -11.84 -12.12
N ASN A 286 3.70 -11.74 -13.43
CA ASN A 286 4.43 -10.77 -14.25
C ASN A 286 3.56 -9.58 -14.63
N ARG A 287 3.38 -8.65 -13.69
CA ARG A 287 2.78 -7.33 -13.93
C ARG A 287 3.76 -6.31 -14.51
N ARG A 288 5.06 -6.47 -14.25
CA ARG A 288 6.10 -5.52 -14.66
C ARG A 288 6.22 -5.42 -16.18
N THR A 289 6.37 -6.54 -16.88
CA THR A 289 6.61 -6.55 -18.33
C THR A 289 5.43 -5.95 -19.11
N PRO A 290 4.16 -6.32 -18.86
CA PRO A 290 3.01 -5.68 -19.52
C PRO A 290 2.90 -4.18 -19.22
N ALA A 291 3.14 -3.77 -17.97
CA ALA A 291 3.09 -2.35 -17.62
C ALA A 291 4.18 -1.54 -18.34
N MET A 292 5.41 -2.07 -18.42
CA MET A 292 6.50 -1.45 -19.18
C MET A 292 6.20 -1.40 -20.69
N LYS A 293 5.59 -2.46 -21.26
CA LYS A 293 5.12 -2.45 -22.66
C LYS A 293 4.17 -1.27 -22.89
N CYS A 294 3.17 -1.09 -22.03
CA CYS A 294 2.18 -0.01 -22.18
C CYS A 294 2.75 1.39 -21.90
N MET A 295 3.69 1.52 -20.96
CA MET A 295 4.43 2.78 -20.75
C MET A 295 5.26 3.15 -21.97
N ASN A 296 5.98 2.19 -22.57
CA ASN A 296 6.77 2.41 -23.78
C ASN A 296 5.90 2.78 -24.99
N GLN A 297 4.73 2.15 -25.14
CA GLN A 297 3.76 2.51 -26.17
C GLN A 297 3.15 3.91 -25.97
N THR A 298 2.93 4.31 -24.70
CA THR A 298 2.44 5.65 -24.37
C THR A 298 3.45 6.73 -24.76
N THR A 299 4.75 6.46 -24.53
CA THR A 299 5.89 7.38 -24.72
C THR A 299 5.88 8.57 -23.75
N GLN A 300 7.05 9.22 -23.61
CA GLN A 300 7.20 10.42 -22.81
C GLN A 300 6.32 11.59 -23.30
N ALA A 301 6.08 11.69 -24.61
CA ALA A 301 5.33 12.81 -25.19
C ALA A 301 3.83 12.77 -24.87
N ASN A 302 3.26 11.59 -24.60
CA ASN A 302 1.82 11.43 -24.33
C ASN A 302 1.51 11.05 -22.89
N ILE A 303 2.49 11.10 -21.98
CA ILE A 303 2.26 10.73 -20.58
C ILE A 303 1.38 11.78 -19.88
N SER A 304 0.33 11.30 -19.19
CA SER A 304 -0.63 12.11 -18.45
C SER A 304 -1.31 11.23 -17.40
N LEU A 305 -2.05 11.81 -16.45
CA LEU A 305 -2.85 11.02 -15.50
C LEU A 305 -3.82 10.07 -16.22
N LYS A 306 -4.37 10.50 -17.37
CA LYS A 306 -5.26 9.69 -18.21
C LYS A 306 -4.54 8.45 -18.73
N THR A 307 -3.37 8.63 -19.35
CA THR A 307 -2.63 7.51 -19.96
C THR A 307 -1.98 6.61 -18.91
N VAL A 308 -1.61 7.13 -17.73
CA VAL A 308 -1.23 6.29 -16.58
C VAL A 308 -2.41 5.45 -16.09
N TYR A 309 -3.62 6.00 -16.02
CA TYR A 309 -4.81 5.22 -15.64
C TYR A 309 -5.14 4.12 -16.65
N ASP A 310 -4.92 4.38 -17.94
CA ASP A 310 -5.05 3.38 -19.01
C ASP A 310 -4.07 2.20 -18.79
N VAL A 311 -2.80 2.48 -18.50
CA VAL A 311 -1.79 1.45 -18.13
C VAL A 311 -2.23 0.66 -16.90
N LEU A 312 -2.65 1.34 -15.84
CA LEU A 312 -3.11 0.73 -14.58
C LEU A 312 -4.47 0.00 -14.71
N SER A 313 -5.14 0.10 -15.85
CA SER A 313 -6.40 -0.59 -16.15
C SER A 313 -6.20 -1.81 -17.06
N THR A 314 -4.97 -2.05 -17.52
CA THR A 314 -4.62 -3.17 -18.40
C THR A 314 -4.32 -4.42 -17.59
N LYS A 315 -4.94 -5.56 -17.88
CA LYS A 315 -4.61 -6.84 -17.22
C LYS A 315 -3.26 -7.38 -17.68
N PRO A 316 -2.39 -7.90 -16.78
CA PRO A 316 -2.66 -8.22 -15.38
C PRO A 316 -2.28 -7.10 -14.39
N VAL A 317 -1.90 -5.90 -14.85
CA VAL A 317 -1.61 -4.75 -13.95
C VAL A 317 -2.85 -4.46 -13.10
N LEU A 318 -4.02 -4.44 -13.73
CA LEU A 318 -5.31 -4.61 -13.07
C LEU A 318 -5.57 -6.12 -12.88
N ASN A 319 -5.82 -6.53 -11.64
CA ASN A 319 -6.10 -7.92 -11.28
C ASN A 319 -7.20 -8.01 -10.19
N LYS A 320 -7.58 -9.22 -9.77
CA LYS A 320 -8.63 -9.40 -8.74
C LYS A 320 -8.27 -8.84 -7.36
N LEU A 321 -6.99 -8.64 -7.09
CA LEU A 321 -6.50 -8.11 -5.81
C LEU A 321 -6.45 -6.59 -5.80
N THR A 322 -6.64 -5.95 -6.95
CA THR A 322 -6.63 -4.49 -7.06
C THR A 322 -7.82 -3.93 -6.30
N THR A 323 -7.54 -3.21 -5.21
CA THR A 323 -8.56 -2.58 -4.36
C THR A 323 -8.90 -1.17 -4.86
N TYR A 324 -7.87 -0.37 -5.13
CA TYR A 324 -8.00 0.98 -5.63
C TYR A 324 -6.89 1.32 -6.64
N THR A 325 -7.08 2.42 -7.36
CA THR A 325 -6.03 3.06 -8.16
C THR A 325 -5.95 4.52 -7.77
N THR A 326 -4.74 4.99 -7.47
CA THR A 326 -4.48 6.39 -7.08
C THR A 326 -3.61 7.07 -8.13
N LEU A 327 -3.99 8.28 -8.51
CA LEU A 327 -3.29 9.16 -9.44
C LEU A 327 -2.89 10.44 -8.69
N MET A 328 -1.63 10.84 -8.80
CA MET A 328 -1.09 11.99 -8.06
C MET A 328 -0.36 12.96 -9.00
N ASP A 329 -0.60 14.25 -8.81
CA ASP A 329 0.13 15.35 -9.46
C ASP A 329 0.63 16.28 -8.35
N VAL A 330 1.94 16.17 -8.06
CA VAL A 330 2.61 16.85 -6.95
C VAL A 330 2.50 18.37 -7.04
N ASN A 331 2.68 18.93 -8.24
CA ASN A 331 2.70 20.38 -8.46
C ASN A 331 1.32 21.00 -8.30
N LYS A 332 0.25 20.25 -8.60
CA LYS A 332 -1.13 20.66 -8.35
C LYS A 332 -1.65 20.28 -6.96
N GLY A 333 -0.88 19.54 -6.16
CA GLY A 333 -1.34 19.00 -4.88
C GLY A 333 -2.56 18.07 -5.03
N LYS A 334 -2.69 17.45 -6.20
CA LYS A 334 -3.88 16.70 -6.62
C LYS A 334 -3.68 15.21 -6.37
N LEU A 335 -4.64 14.60 -5.70
CA LEU A 335 -4.78 13.17 -5.51
C LEU A 335 -6.19 12.78 -5.94
N GLU A 336 -6.29 11.82 -6.85
CA GLU A 336 -7.55 11.16 -7.21
C GLU A 336 -7.39 9.67 -6.94
N SER A 337 -8.45 9.03 -6.45
CA SER A 337 -8.45 7.58 -6.30
C SER A 337 -9.82 6.99 -6.60
N TYR A 338 -9.79 5.75 -7.07
CA TYR A 338 -10.95 5.06 -7.61
C TYR A 338 -10.96 3.62 -7.13
N ILE A 339 -12.10 3.17 -6.60
CA ILE A 339 -12.30 1.78 -6.21
C ILE A 339 -12.38 0.93 -7.48
N ARG A 340 -11.62 -0.17 -7.52
CA ARG A 340 -11.48 -1.01 -8.72
C ARG A 340 -12.21 -2.34 -8.58
N ASP A 341 -12.48 -2.94 -9.73
CA ASP A 341 -12.87 -4.35 -9.87
C ASP A 341 -12.23 -4.89 -11.14
N CYS A 342 -12.11 -6.20 -11.24
CA CYS A 342 -11.55 -6.86 -12.40
C CYS A 342 -12.50 -7.98 -12.87
N PRO A 343 -13.42 -7.71 -13.80
CA PRO A 343 -14.38 -8.70 -14.30
C PRO A 343 -13.70 -9.90 -14.94
N ASN A 344 -14.33 -11.08 -14.83
CA ASN A 344 -13.83 -12.29 -15.47
C ASN A 344 -13.85 -12.17 -17.01
N PRO A 345 -12.86 -12.75 -17.71
CA PRO A 345 -11.66 -13.42 -17.17
C PRO A 345 -10.66 -12.41 -16.58
N CYS A 346 -10.16 -12.68 -15.37
CA CYS A 346 -9.14 -11.86 -14.72
C CYS A 346 -8.37 -12.66 -13.68
N MET A 347 -7.05 -12.43 -13.63
CA MET A 347 -6.14 -13.18 -12.76
C MET A 347 -6.22 -12.75 -11.30
N PRO A 348 -6.00 -13.68 -10.36
CA PRO A 348 -5.91 -13.38 -8.95
C PRO A 348 -4.55 -12.83 -8.50
N TRP A 349 -3.59 -12.64 -9.40
CA TRP A 349 -2.26 -12.08 -9.14
C TRP A 349 -1.75 -11.35 -10.38
#